data_AF-A0A947FZA0-F1
#
_entry.id   AF-A0A947FZA0-F1
#
_cell.length_a   1.000
_cell.length_b   1.000
_cell.length_c   1.000
_cell.angle_alpha   90.00
_cell.angle_beta   90.00
_cell.angle_gamma   90.00
#
_symmetry.space_group_name_H-M   'P 1'
#
loop_
_entity.id
_entity.type
_entity.pdbx_description
1 polymer ?
#
loop_
_entity_poly.entity_id
_entity_poly.type
_entity_poly.pdbx_seq_one_letter_code
_entity_poly.pdbx_strand_id
1 'polypeptide(L)'
;MSEVRACARALVQRVAEGGEIPIASLREIADLVLRSELVAVSQQLLDGPPEFALRRAMELAGLILAVVASDGRKVEQEAAK
;
A
#
# COMPACT_ATOMS: atom_id res chain seq x y z
N MET A 1 -11.92 0.62 0.53
CA MET A 1 -12.03 0.46 -0.95
C MET A 1 -12.86 1.55 -1.65
N SER A 2 -13.92 2.10 -1.04
CA SER A 2 -14.69 3.22 -1.63
C SER A 2 -13.82 4.46 -1.87
N GLU A 3 -12.98 4.83 -0.91
CA GLU A 3 -12.07 5.98 -0.98
C GLU A 3 -11.00 5.82 -2.07
N VAL A 4 -10.40 4.62 -2.17
CA VAL A 4 -9.46 4.28 -3.25
C VAL A 4 -10.12 4.45 -4.63
N ARG A 5 -11.34 3.93 -4.79
CA ARG A 5 -12.08 4.06 -6.06
C ARG A 5 -12.43 5.51 -6.38
N ALA A 6 -12.82 6.30 -5.37
CA ALA A 6 -13.12 7.72 -5.55
C ALA A 6 -11.87 8.50 -5.99
N CYS A 7 -10.72 8.24 -5.34
CA CYS A 7 -9.44 8.87 -5.66
C CYS A 7 -8.96 8.48 -7.08
N ALA A 8 -9.02 7.18 -7.41
CA ALA A 8 -8.70 6.69 -8.76
C ALA A 8 -9.60 7.31 -9.83
N ARG A 9 -10.90 7.47 -9.56
CA ARG A 9 -11.85 8.11 -10.48
C ARG A 9 -11.53 9.58 -10.71
N ALA A 10 -11.15 10.30 -9.65
CA ALA A 10 -10.74 11.70 -9.74
C ALA A 10 -9.49 11.88 -10.62
N LEU A 11 -8.50 10.98 -10.50
CA LEU A 11 -7.33 10.99 -11.38
C LEU A 11 -7.68 10.71 -12.84
N VAL A 12 -8.51 9.70 -13.11
CA VAL A 12 -8.92 9.36 -14.47
C VAL A 12 -9.66 10.53 -15.12
N GLN A 13 -10.55 11.19 -14.37
CA GLN A 13 -11.28 12.37 -14.84
C GLN A 13 -10.31 13.51 -15.17
N ARG A 14 -9.32 13.76 -14.31
CA ARG A 14 -8.31 14.79 -14.54
C ARG A 14 -7.51 14.56 -15.83
N VAL A 15 -7.13 13.31 -16.11
CA VAL A 15 -6.44 12.96 -17.35
C VAL A 15 -7.36 13.12 -18.56
N ALA A 16 -8.63 12.73 -18.44
CA ALA A 16 -9.62 12.90 -19.51
C ALA A 16 -9.84 14.38 -19.88
N GLU A 17 -9.70 15.29 -18.90
CA GLU A 17 -9.75 16.74 -19.09
C GLU A 17 -8.42 17.34 -19.62
N GLY A 18 -7.40 16.51 -19.90
CA GLY A 18 -6.09 16.94 -20.37
C GLY A 18 -5.17 17.48 -19.27
N GLY A 19 -5.54 17.29 -18.00
CA GLY A 19 -4.75 17.72 -16.85
C GLY A 19 -3.60 16.76 -16.53
N GLU A 20 -2.47 17.33 -16.12
CA GLU A 20 -1.34 16.55 -15.60
C GLU A 20 -1.65 15.98 -14.20
N ILE A 21 -1.10 14.80 -13.92
CA ILE A 21 -1.10 14.19 -12.59
C ILE A 21 0.29 14.39 -11.98
N PRO A 22 0.41 15.13 -10.86
CA PRO A 22 1.66 15.21 -10.13
C PRO A 22 2.12 13.83 -9.63
N ILE A 23 3.42 13.55 -9.70
CA ILE A 23 4.01 12.32 -9.15
C ILE A 23 3.67 12.14 -7.67
N ALA A 24 3.57 13.23 -6.91
CA ALA A 24 3.15 13.21 -5.51
C ALA A 24 1.75 12.59 -5.32
N SER A 25 0.78 12.93 -6.17
CA SER A 25 -0.57 12.38 -6.12
C SER A 25 -0.61 10.89 -6.46
N LEU A 26 0.26 10.41 -7.35
CA LEU A 26 0.43 8.97 -7.61
C LEU A 26 0.98 8.25 -6.39
N ARG A 27 1.93 8.85 -5.67
CA ARG A 27 2.50 8.29 -4.44
C ARG A 27 1.45 8.22 -3.32
N GLU A 28 0.63 9.25 -3.16
CA GLU A 28 -0.46 9.29 -2.18
C GLU A 28 -1.49 8.19 -2.45
N ILE A 29 -1.85 7.96 -3.72
CA ILE A 29 -2.74 6.86 -4.09
C ILE A 29 -2.11 5.50 -3.85
N ALA A 30 -0.83 5.33 -4.15
CA ALA A 30 -0.13 4.08 -3.86
C ALA A 30 -0.14 3.77 -2.35
N ASP A 31 0.09 4.77 -1.49
CA ASP A 31 0.00 4.62 -0.03
C ASP A 31 -1.44 4.28 0.42
N LEU A 32 -2.45 4.98 -0.12
CA LEU A 32 -3.86 4.70 0.18
C LEU A 32 -4.28 3.28 -0.22
N VAL A 33 -3.82 2.79 -1.38
CA VAL A 33 -4.04 1.41 -1.84
C VAL A 33 -3.36 0.43 -0.89
N LEU A 34 -2.08 0.62 -0.58
CA LEU A 34 -1.34 -0.26 0.33
C LEU A 34 -2.02 -0.37 1.71
N ARG A 35 -2.42 0.76 2.30
CA ARG A 35 -3.15 0.77 3.58
C ARG A 35 -4.49 0.06 3.49
N SER A 36 -5.22 0.24 2.39
CA SER A 36 -6.51 -0.43 2.17
C SER A 36 -6.37 -1.94 2.03
N GLU A 37 -5.32 -2.40 1.33
CA GLU A 37 -5.01 -3.82 1.19
C GLU A 37 -4.57 -4.43 2.53
N LEU A 38 -3.77 -3.72 3.33
CA LEU A 38 -3.41 -4.16 4.69
C LEU A 38 -4.64 -4.37 5.57
N VAL A 39 -5.60 -3.43 5.52
CA VAL A 39 -6.87 -3.56 6.26
C VAL A 39 -7.67 -4.76 5.72
N ALA A 40 -7.78 -4.92 4.40
CA ALA A 40 -8.52 -6.03 3.80
C ALA A 40 -7.92 -7.40 4.16
N VAL A 41 -6.59 -7.52 4.11
CA VAL A 41 -5.90 -8.76 4.53
C VAL A 41 -6.07 -8.99 6.02
N SER A 42 -5.98 -7.96 6.85
CA SER A 42 -6.22 -8.08 8.31
C SER A 42 -7.64 -8.55 8.61
N GLN A 43 -8.64 -8.08 7.86
CA GLN A 43 -10.02 -8.54 8.01
C GLN A 43 -10.16 -10.02 7.59
N GLN A 44 -9.56 -10.42 6.47
CA GLN A 44 -9.54 -11.81 6.02
C GLN A 44 -8.86 -12.75 7.03
N LEU A 45 -7.86 -12.26 7.77
CA LEU A 45 -7.22 -12.99 8.86
C LEU A 45 -8.14 -13.21 10.05
N LEU A 46 -8.94 -12.20 10.40
CA LEU A 46 -9.87 -12.26 11.54
C LEU A 46 -11.08 -13.15 11.24
N ASP A 47 -11.60 -13.09 10.01
CA ASP A 47 -12.83 -13.78 9.61
C ASP A 47 -12.58 -15.17 9.00
N GLY A 48 -11.34 -15.48 8.65
CA GLY A 48 -10.96 -16.72 7.96
C GLY A 48 -10.78 -17.92 8.90
N PRO A 49 -10.86 -19.16 8.36
CA PRO A 49 -10.56 -20.35 9.14
C PRO A 49 -9.09 -20.36 9.61
N PRO A 50 -8.77 -21.02 10.75
CA PRO A 50 -7.48 -20.88 11.42
C PRO A 50 -6.27 -21.20 10.54
N GLU A 51 -6.36 -22.23 9.67
CA GLU A 51 -5.25 -22.59 8.78
C GLU A 51 -5.00 -21.53 7.70
N PHE A 52 -6.05 -20.83 7.27
CA PHE A 52 -5.96 -19.72 6.31
C PHE A 52 -5.38 -18.47 6.97
N ALA A 53 -5.78 -18.19 8.20
CA ALA A 53 -5.30 -17.05 8.98
C ALA A 53 -3.77 -17.12 9.20
N LEU A 54 -3.24 -18.29 9.61
CA LEU A 54 -1.80 -18.43 9.87
C LEU A 54 -0.96 -18.16 8.62
N ARG A 55 -1.33 -18.76 7.47
CA ARG A 55 -0.59 -18.59 6.21
C ARG A 55 -0.57 -17.13 5.77
N ARG A 56 -1.72 -16.46 5.82
CA ARG A 56 -1.85 -15.06 5.40
C ARG A 56 -1.13 -14.11 6.36
N ALA A 57 -1.04 -14.43 7.64
CA ALA A 57 -0.33 -13.64 8.63
C ALA A 57 1.19 -13.72 8.38
N MET A 58 1.69 -14.90 8.02
CA MET A 58 3.09 -15.07 7.62
C MET A 58 3.43 -14.32 6.33
N GLU A 59 2.55 -14.36 5.32
CA GLU A 59 2.72 -13.59 4.08
C GLU A 59 2.79 -12.07 4.37
N LEU A 60 1.89 -11.57 5.23
CA LEU A 60 1.85 -10.17 5.66
C LEU A 60 3.12 -9.76 6.42
N ALA A 61 3.54 -10.58 7.39
CA ALA A 61 4.74 -10.32 8.19
C ALA A 61 6.00 -10.25 7.32
N GLY A 62 6.11 -11.13 6.30
CA GLY A 62 7.21 -11.11 5.35
C GLY A 62 7.27 -9.81 4.53
N LEU A 63 6.12 -9.31 4.07
CA LEU A 63 6.03 -8.04 3.36
C LEU A 63 6.43 -6.85 4.24
N ILE A 64 5.94 -6.80 5.48
CA ILE A 64 6.30 -5.74 6.44
C ILE A 64 7.81 -5.75 6.71
N LEU A 65 8.41 -6.91 6.96
CA LEU A 65 9.85 -7.04 7.19
C LEU A 65 10.67 -6.59 5.97
N ALA A 66 10.25 -6.93 4.76
CA ALA A 66 10.93 -6.51 3.53
C ALA A 66 10.88 -4.99 3.31
N VAL A 67 9.76 -4.35 3.65
CA VAL A 67 9.62 -2.88 3.60
C VAL A 67 10.53 -2.23 4.63
N VAL A 68 10.46 -2.66 5.90
CA VAL A 68 11.28 -2.11 6.99
C VAL A 68 12.77 -2.28 6.71
N ALA A 69 13.20 -3.45 6.22
CA ALA A 69 14.58 -3.69 5.83
C ALA A 69 15.04 -2.82 4.63
N SER A 70 14.12 -2.41 3.76
CA SER A 70 14.43 -1.53 2.63
C SER A 70 14.56 -0.07 3.05
N ASP A 71 13.77 0.37 4.04
CA ASP A 71 13.89 1.71 4.61
C ASP A 71 15.13 1.85 5.50
N GLY A 72 15.47 0.83 6.29
CA GLY A 72 16.72 0.81 7.07
C GLY A 72 17.98 0.97 6.20
N ARG A 73 18.01 0.29 5.04
CA ARG A 73 19.11 0.41 4.07
C ARG A 73 19.23 1.81 3.46
N LYS A 74 18.12 2.53 3.29
CA LYS A 74 18.15 3.92 2.79
C LYS A 74 18.71 4.87 3.83
N VAL A 75 18.31 4.71 5.11
CA VAL A 75 18.81 5.53 6.23
C VAL A 75 20.33 5.34 6.42
N GLU A 76 20.83 4.10 6.33
CA GLU A 76 22.27 3.83 6.40
C GLU A 76 23.05 4.46 5.23
N GLN A 77 22.49 4.47 4.01
CA GLN A 77 23.12 5.10 2.85
C GLN A 77 23.15 6.63 2.93
N GLU A 78 22.13 7.26 3.54
CA GLU A 78 22.10 8.70 3.78
C GLU A 78 23.06 9.13 4.89
N ALA A 79 23.25 8.31 5.92
CA ALA A 79 24.20 8.57 7.01
C ALA A 79 25.68 8.39 6.60
N ALA A 80 25.95 7.71 5.48
CA ALA A 80 27.29 7.44 4.97
C ALA A 80 27.78 8.43 3.90
N LYS A 81 26.99 9.46 3.57
CA LYS A 81 27.34 10.57 2.66
C LYS A 81 27.68 11.84 3.43
#